data_AF-A0A6V8PMN8-F1
#
_entry.id   AF-A0A6V8PMN8-F1
#
_cell.length_a   1.000
_cell.length_b   1.000
_cell.length_c   1.000
_cell.angle_alpha   90.00
_cell.angle_beta   90.00
_cell.angle_gamma   90.00
#
_symmetry.space_group_name_H-M   'P 1'
#
loop_
_entity.id
_entity.type
_entity.pdbx_description
1 polymer ?
#
loop_
_entity_poly.entity_id
_entity_poly.type
_entity_poly.pdbx_seq_one_letter_code
_entity_poly.pdbx_strand_id
1 'polypeptide(L)' 'MKVNLDVQLTLMASSLYRLMALKIGNGYENAKSRHIFRDFIDATANIKITKSDIVVKFQKRAHNPLLLAADLDKTDISIP' A
#
# COMPACT_ATOMS: atom_id res chain seq x y z
N MET A 1 17.51 -24.94 -3.46
CA MET A 1 16.15 -24.68 -3.96
C MET A 1 15.43 -23.59 -3.13
N LYS A 2 16.09 -22.44 -2.89
CA LYS A 2 15.52 -21.26 -2.20
C LYS A 2 15.22 -20.11 -3.17
N VAL A 3 16.10 -19.95 -4.17
CA VAL A 3 16.05 -18.91 -5.21
C VAL A 3 14.72 -18.86 -5.96
N ASN A 4 14.06 -20.00 -6.20
CA ASN A 4 12.81 -20.03 -6.95
C ASN A 4 11.65 -19.38 -6.15
N LEU A 5 11.63 -19.57 -4.83
CA LEU A 5 10.64 -18.94 -3.96
C LEU A 5 10.86 -17.43 -3.89
N ASP A 6 12.10 -16.97 -3.72
CA ASP A 6 12.42 -15.55 -3.61
C ASP A 6 12.05 -14.78 -4.90
N VAL A 7 12.31 -15.39 -6.07
CA VAL A 7 11.93 -14.83 -7.37
C VAL A 7 10.41 -14.81 -7.54
N GLN A 8 9.70 -15.88 -7.17
CA GLN A 8 8.24 -15.92 -7.23
C GLN A 8 7.61 -14.88 -6.30
N LEU A 9 8.10 -14.74 -5.07
CA LEU A 9 7.61 -13.75 -4.11
C LEU A 9 7.83 -12.32 -4.62
N THR A 10 8.99 -12.06 -5.25
CA THR A 10 9.30 -10.76 -5.85
C THR A 10 8.36 -10.41 -6.99
N LEU A 11 8.00 -11.38 -7.83
CA LEU A 11 7.05 -11.21 -8.92
C LEU A 11 5.62 -10.98 -8.41
N MET A 12 5.20 -11.75 -7.39
CA MET A 12 3.91 -11.55 -6.73
C MET A 12 3.81 -10.15 -6.12
N ALA A 13 4.82 -9.74 -5.36
CA ALA A 13 4.90 -8.40 -4.78
C ALA A 13 4.83 -7.32 -5.88
N SER A 14 5.62 -7.46 -6.96
CA SER A 14 5.61 -6.49 -8.06
C SER A 14 4.24 -6.38 -8.73
N SER A 15 3.51 -7.49 -8.85
CA SER A 15 2.16 -7.52 -9.41
C SER A 15 1.14 -6.85 -8.49
N LEU A 16 1.23 -7.09 -7.17
CA LEU A 16 0.38 -6.41 -6.17
C LEU A 16 0.62 -4.90 -6.15
N TYR A 17 1.88 -4.46 -6.21
CA TYR A 17 2.22 -3.04 -6.35
C TYR A 17 1.64 -2.43 -7.63
N ARG A 18 1.65 -3.18 -8.75
CA ARG A 18 1.03 -2.74 -10.01
C ARG A 18 -0.47 -2.53 -9.87
N LEU A 19 -1.18 -3.47 -9.23
CA LEU A 19 -2.62 -3.35 -8.98
C LEU A 19 -2.93 -2.17 -8.07
N MET A 20 -2.12 -1.93 -7.05
CA MET A 20 -2.25 -0.76 -6.18
C MET A 20 -2.05 0.54 -6.96
N ALA A 21 -1.01 0.63 -7.80
CA ALA A 21 -0.76 1.81 -8.64
C ALA A 21 -1.92 2.12 -9.61
N LEU A 22 -2.51 1.08 -10.21
CA LEU A 22 -3.68 1.23 -11.07
C LEU A 22 -4.90 1.75 -10.31
N LYS A 23 -5.11 1.30 -9.06
CA LYS A 23 -6.20 1.78 -8.22
C LYS A 23 -5.98 3.23 -7.75
N ILE A 24 -4.73 3.64 -7.52
CA ILE A 24 -4.38 5.03 -7.17
C ILE A 24 -4.57 5.99 -8.35
N GLY A 25 -4.20 5.57 -9.57
CA GLY A 25 -4.33 6.38 -10.78
C GLY A 25 -3.49 7.67 -10.74
N ASN A 26 -3.92 8.69 -11.49
CA ASN A 26 -3.36 10.04 -11.46
C ASN A 26 -1.83 10.13 -11.67
N GLY A 27 -1.31 9.38 -12.65
CA GLY A 27 0.11 9.38 -13.02
C GLY A 27 0.97 8.30 -12.34
N TYR A 28 0.42 7.58 -11.35
CA TYR A 28 1.12 6.48 -10.68
C TYR A 28 0.98 5.12 -11.39
N GLU A 29 0.18 5.02 -12.45
CA GLU A 29 -0.07 3.79 -13.21
C GLU A 29 1.20 3.16 -13.80
N ASN A 30 2.19 4.00 -14.14
CA ASN A 30 3.49 3.59 -14.66
C ASN A 30 4.63 3.72 -13.61
N ALA A 31 4.29 4.05 -12.36
CA ALA A 31 5.29 4.20 -11.31
C ALA A 31 5.91 2.84 -10.94
N LYS A 32 7.23 2.83 -10.70
CA LYS A 32 7.91 1.61 -10.24
C LYS A 32 7.50 1.32 -8.78
N SER A 33 7.48 0.04 -8.42
CA SER A 33 7.18 -0.44 -7.05
C SER A 33 7.94 0.30 -5.94
N ARG A 34 9.21 0.68 -6.19
CA ARG A 34 10.01 1.47 -5.23
C ARG A 34 9.45 2.87 -4.95
N HIS A 35 8.89 3.54 -5.97
CA HIS A 35 8.30 4.87 -5.80
C HIS A 35 6.98 4.77 -5.04
N ILE A 36 6.14 3.78 -5.39
CA ILE A 36 4.89 3.51 -4.68
C ILE A 36 5.17 3.20 -3.20
N PHE A 37 6.16 2.35 -2.94
CA PHE A 37 6.59 2.05 -1.58
C PHE A 37 7.01 3.32 -0.85
N ARG A 38 7.91 4.13 -1.42
CA ARG A 38 8.44 5.33 -0.75
C ARG A 38 7.36 6.40 -0.47
N ASP A 39 6.45 6.59 -1.40
CA ASP A 39 5.47 7.68 -1.32
C ASP A 39 4.29 7.31 -0.42
N PHE A 40 3.85 6.05 -0.45
CA PHE A 40 2.63 5.59 0.21
C PHE A 40 2.85 4.63 1.38
N ILE A 41 3.83 3.73 1.32
CA ILE A 41 4.02 2.67 2.33
C ILE A 41 5.10 3.03 3.35
N ASP A 42 6.19 3.67 2.92
CA ASP A 42 7.27 4.18 3.75
C ASP A 42 6.85 5.49 4.43
N ALA A 43 5.82 5.35 5.26
CA ALA A 43 5.18 6.43 5.99
C ALA A 43 5.05 6.04 7.45
N THR A 44 5.43 6.96 8.33
CA THR A 44 5.13 6.81 9.76
C THR A 44 3.64 7.01 9.98
N ALA A 45 3.00 6.01 10.60
CA ALA A 45 1.60 6.06 10.99
C ALA A 45 1.47 5.89 12.51
N ASN A 46 0.44 6.52 13.08
CA ASN A 46 0.03 6.25 14.45
C ASN A 46 -0.93 5.07 14.44
N ILE A 47 -0.53 3.98 15.10
CA ILE A 47 -1.34 2.76 15.21
C ILE A 47 -2.02 2.78 16.56
N LYS A 48 -3.35 2.70 16.56
CA LYS A 48 -4.15 2.51 17.76
C LYS A 48 -4.84 1.16 17.69
N ILE A 49 -4.38 0.24 18.52
CA ILE A 49 -4.97 -1.09 18.67
C ILE A 49 -6.09 -0.97 19.71
N THR A 50 -7.31 -1.30 19.30
CA THR A 50 -8.47 -1.40 20.19
C THR A 50 -8.83 -2.87 20.39
N LYS A 51 -9.89 -3.16 21.16
CA LYS A 51 -10.29 -4.55 21.45
C LYS A 51 -10.79 -5.31 20.22
N SER A 52 -11.33 -4.60 19.24
CA SER A 52 -11.93 -5.16 18.01
C SER A 52 -11.16 -4.74 16.76
N ASP A 53 -10.57 -3.54 16.75
CA ASP A 53 -10.10 -2.91 15.52
C ASP A 53 -8.67 -2.38 15.65
N ILE A 54 -7.94 -2.41 14.55
CA ILE A 54 -6.63 -1.77 14.41
C ILE A 54 -6.81 -0.51 13.56
N VAL A 55 -6.76 0.65 14.21
CA VAL A 55 -6.90 1.93 13.53
C VAL A 55 -5.52 2.48 13.19
N VAL A 56 -5.22 2.57 11.89
CA VAL A 56 -3.96 3.13 11.39
C VAL A 56 -4.21 4.55 10.89
N LYS A 57 -3.61 5.55 11.55
CA LYS A 57 -3.70 6.96 11.16
C LYS A 57 -2.40 7.43 10.53
N PHE A 58 -2.43 7.67 9.23
CA PHE A 58 -1.31 8.27 8.51
C PHE A 58 -1.15 9.76 8.82
N GLN A 59 0.08 10.25 8.87
CA GLN A 59 0.39 11.68 8.99
C GLN A 59 -0.06 12.42 7.73
N LYS A 60 -0.44 13.71 7.83
CA LYS A 60 -0.78 14.54 6.65
C LYS A 60 0.44 14.63 5.71
N ARG A 61 0.36 13.97 4.55
CA ARG A 61 1.34 14.08 3.45
C ARG A 61 0.65 14.56 2.17
N ALA A 62 1.42 15.19 1.30
CA ALA A 62 0.93 15.73 0.02
C ALA A 62 0.32 14.66 -0.91
N HIS A 63 0.70 13.38 -0.74
CA HIS A 63 0.22 12.28 -1.59
C HIS A 63 -0.93 11.48 -0.98
N ASN A 64 -1.29 11.71 0.29
CA ASN A 64 -2.44 11.05 0.92
C ASN A 64 -3.80 11.37 0.25
N PRO A 65 -4.02 12.56 -0.34
CA PRO A 65 -5.24 12.80 -1.12
C PRO A 65 -5.44 11.80 -2.26
N LEU A 66 -4.36 11.22 -2.81
CA LEU A 66 -4.45 10.20 -3.85
C LEU A 66 -4.96 8.86 -3.29
N LEU A 67 -4.63 8.53 -2.05
CA LEU A 67 -5.17 7.35 -1.36
C LEU A 67 -6.66 7.48 -1.07
N LEU A 68 -7.10 8.70 -0.72
CA LEU A 68 -8.52 9.03 -0.53
C LEU A 68 -9.29 8.99 -1.87
N ALA A 69 -8.70 9.52 -2.95
CA ALA A 69 -9.30 9.44 -4.28
C ALA A 69 -9.42 8.01 -4.80
N ALA A 70 -8.56 7.11 -4.33
CA ALA A 70 -8.57 5.68 -4.65
C ALA A 70 -9.54 4.85 -3.78
N ASP A 71 -10.34 5.48 -2.91
CA ASP A 71 -11.23 4.82 -1.94
C ASP A 71 -10.52 3.77 -1.06
N LEU A 72 -9.21 3.92 -0.83
CA LEU A 72 -8.44 2.98 0.00
C LEU A 72 -8.73 3.17 1.49
N ASP A 73 -9.27 4.31 1.89
CA ASP A 73 -9.71 4.62 3.25
C ASP A 73 -11.03 3.93 3.63
N LYS A 74 -11.82 3.50 2.64
CA LYS A 74 -13.12 2.83 2.86
C LYS A 74 -13.03 1.30 2.88
N THR A 75 -11.84 0.75 2.64
CA THR A 75 -11.63 -0.69 2.61
C THR A 75 -11.39 -1.18 4.03
N ASP A 76 -12.38 -1.82 4.64
CA ASP A 76 -12.21 -2.55 5.89
C ASP A 76 -11.71 -3.96 5.59
N ILE A 77 -10.55 -4.31 6.14
CA ILE A 77 -9.88 -5.59 5.90
C ILE A 77 -9.72 -6.31 7.23
N SER A 78 -10.38 -7.46 7.36
CA SER A 78 -10.19 -8.35 8.50
C SER A 78 -8.76 -8.88 8.50
N ILE A 79 -8.03 -8.63 9.58
CA ILE A 79 -6.69 -9.19 9.78
C ILE A 79 -6.88 -10.62 10.34
N PRO A 80 -6.38 -11.66 9.65
CA PRO A 80 -6.49 -13.05 10.11
C PRO A 80 -5.53 -13.39 11.25
#